data_AF-A0A6L7WHD9-F1
#
_entry.id   AF-A0A6L7WHD9-F1
#
_cell.length_a   1.000
_cell.length_b   1.000
_cell.length_c   1.000
_cell.angle_alpha   90.00
_cell.angle_beta   90.00
_cell.angle_gamma   90.00
#
_symmetry.space_group_name_H-M   'P 1'
#
loop_
_entity.id
_entity.type
_entity.pdbx_description
1 polymer ?
#
loop_
_entity_poly.entity_id
_entity_poly.type
_entity_poly.pdbx_seq_one_letter_code
_entity_poly.pdbx_strand_id
1 'polypeptide(L)'
;MELVKRALAVLLLATAVAAWANLILTPLYHDGGADYPVWEVINWFMAASTLVALVVGYMRKRAQAGEEPSVVEYVRVSFAFYGAVVLAMLFFWGWIWTLNPDSESGEAVTSHVVYFPIVDALFVVVALATGRYLWSEAEGS
;
A
#
# COMPACT_ATOMS: atom_id res chain seq x y z
N MET A 1 -23.07 -4.24 -4.85
CA MET A 1 -21.88 -4.15 -3.96
C MET A 1 -20.74 -5.02 -4.45
N GLU A 2 -21.02 -6.23 -4.94
CA GLU A 2 -20.02 -7.18 -5.45
C GLU A 2 -19.07 -6.59 -6.52
N LEU A 3 -19.63 -5.94 -7.55
CA LEU A 3 -18.82 -5.30 -8.62
C LEU A 3 -17.81 -4.28 -8.06
N VAL A 4 -18.20 -3.52 -7.04
CA VAL A 4 -17.32 -2.54 -6.39
C VAL A 4 -16.19 -3.25 -5.63
N LYS A 5 -16.51 -4.30 -4.86
CA LYS A 5 -15.50 -5.11 -4.17
C LYS A 5 -14.50 -5.71 -5.16
N ARG A 6 -14.99 -6.25 -6.29
CA ARG A 6 -14.13 -6.82 -7.36
C ARG A 6 -13.24 -5.76 -8.00
N ALA A 7 -13.77 -4.59 -8.34
CA ALA A 7 -13.00 -3.50 -8.94
C ALA A 7 -11.87 -3.03 -8.00
N LEU A 8 -12.19 -2.83 -6.71
CA LEU A 8 -11.19 -2.46 -5.69
C LEU A 8 -10.16 -3.57 -5.46
N ALA A 9 -10.58 -4.83 -5.48
CA ALA A 9 -9.66 -5.97 -5.39
C ALA A 9 -8.70 -6.00 -6.58
N VAL A 10 -9.20 -5.82 -7.81
CA VAL A 10 -8.36 -5.76 -9.01
C VAL A 10 -7.37 -4.60 -8.94
N LEU A 11 -7.82 -3.40 -8.55
CA LEU A 11 -6.95 -2.25 -8.35
C LEU A 11 -5.81 -2.58 -7.38
N LEU A 12 -6.12 -3.11 -6.20
CA LEU A 12 -5.12 -3.46 -5.19
C LEU A 12 -4.12 -4.51 -5.70
N LEU A 13 -4.63 -5.60 -6.30
CA LEU A 13 -3.79 -6.71 -6.76
C LEU A 13 -2.92 -6.30 -7.95
N ALA A 14 -3.48 -5.60 -8.93
CA ALA A 14 -2.74 -5.14 -10.11
C ALA A 14 -1.64 -4.16 -9.71
N THR A 15 -1.94 -3.18 -8.86
CA THR A 15 -0.95 -2.23 -8.37
C THR A 15 0.12 -2.91 -7.52
N ALA A 16 -0.23 -3.88 -6.68
CA ALA A 16 0.75 -4.64 -5.90
C ALA A 16 1.70 -5.44 -6.79
N VAL A 17 1.18 -6.11 -7.84
CA VAL A 17 2.00 -6.83 -8.81
C VAL A 17 2.91 -5.88 -9.57
N ALA A 18 2.39 -4.73 -10.02
CA ALA A 18 3.18 -3.73 -10.72
C ALA A 18 4.31 -3.16 -9.82
N ALA A 19 3.98 -2.75 -8.60
CA ALA A 19 4.97 -2.24 -7.63
C ALA A 19 6.02 -3.30 -7.29
N TRP A 20 5.62 -4.56 -7.06
CA TRP A 20 6.54 -5.65 -6.77
C TRP A 20 7.48 -5.95 -7.95
N ALA A 21 6.94 -6.06 -9.16
CA ALA A 21 7.74 -6.29 -10.35
C ALA A 21 8.72 -5.14 -10.57
N ASN A 22 8.25 -3.90 -10.45
CA ASN A 22 9.09 -2.72 -10.62
C ASN A 22 10.18 -2.64 -9.54
N LEU A 23 9.87 -2.95 -8.28
CA LEU A 23 10.85 -3.02 -7.18
C LEU A 23 11.98 -4.02 -7.46
N ILE A 24 11.66 -5.19 -8.02
CA ILE A 24 12.66 -6.22 -8.35
C ILE A 24 13.45 -5.87 -9.60
N LEU A 25 12.80 -5.29 -10.61
CA LEU A 25 13.43 -5.02 -11.90
C LEU A 25 14.23 -3.71 -11.89
N THR A 26 13.90 -2.75 -11.03
CA THR A 26 14.56 -1.43 -10.98
C THR A 26 16.09 -1.53 -10.96
N PRO A 27 16.74 -2.40 -10.15
CA PRO A 27 18.20 -2.55 -10.16
C PRO A 27 18.80 -3.04 -11.48
N LEU A 28 18.01 -3.60 -12.40
CA LEU A 28 18.49 -4.17 -13.67
C LEU A 28 18.55 -3.16 -14.81
N TYR A 29 17.76 -2.09 -14.77
CA TYR A 29 17.64 -1.14 -15.88
C TYR A 29 17.80 0.32 -15.47
N HIS A 30 17.93 0.60 -14.17
CA HIS A 30 18.09 1.95 -13.66
C HIS A 30 19.39 2.11 -12.89
N ASP A 31 20.15 3.15 -13.20
CA ASP A 31 21.50 3.42 -12.71
C ASP A 31 21.55 4.16 -11.36
N GLY A 32 20.38 4.50 -10.80
CA GLY A 32 20.23 5.27 -9.56
C GLY A 32 20.02 6.76 -9.78
N GLY A 33 19.88 7.23 -11.03
CA GLY A 33 19.54 8.62 -11.34
C GLY A 33 18.18 9.06 -10.78
N ALA A 34 17.97 10.36 -10.59
CA ALA A 34 16.78 10.89 -9.93
C ALA A 34 15.47 10.70 -10.73
N ASP A 35 15.54 10.54 -12.06
CA ASP A 35 14.37 10.39 -12.92
C ASP A 35 13.90 8.94 -12.99
N TYR A 36 12.85 8.60 -12.24
CA TYR A 36 12.20 7.29 -12.28
C TYR A 36 10.78 7.39 -12.86
N PRO A 37 10.61 7.54 -14.18
CA PRO A 37 9.31 7.84 -14.80
C PRO A 37 8.25 6.76 -14.55
N VAL A 38 8.67 5.50 -14.37
CA VAL A 38 7.75 4.39 -14.06
C VAL A 38 7.23 4.48 -12.62
N TRP A 39 8.08 4.86 -11.66
CA TRP A 39 7.68 5.00 -10.26
C TRP A 39 6.71 6.17 -10.06
N GLU A 40 6.83 7.26 -10.82
CA GLU A 40 5.86 8.35 -10.76
C GLU A 40 4.43 7.87 -11.05
N VAL A 41 4.26 7.07 -12.11
CA VAL A 41 2.96 6.51 -12.48
C VAL A 41 2.49 5.50 -11.43
N ILE A 42 3.35 4.57 -11.02
CA ILE A 42 3.01 3.54 -10.03
C ILE A 42 2.61 4.19 -8.70
N ASN A 43 3.27 5.26 -8.28
CA ASN A 43 2.97 5.95 -7.01
C ASN A 43 1.55 6.51 -6.97
N TRP A 44 1.01 7.05 -8.08
CA TRP A 44 -0.39 7.48 -8.13
C TRP A 44 -1.37 6.32 -7.87
N PHE A 45 -1.11 5.15 -8.45
CA PHE A 45 -1.90 3.96 -8.19
C PHE A 45 -1.70 3.42 -6.78
N MET A 46 -0.47 3.46 -6.25
CA MET A 46 -0.16 3.07 -4.87
C MET A 46 -0.88 3.97 -3.87
N ALA A 47 -0.96 5.27 -4.14
CA ALA A 47 -1.69 6.21 -3.31
C ALA A 47 -3.18 5.86 -3.21
N ALA A 48 -3.83 5.67 -4.36
CA ALA A 48 -5.23 5.26 -4.42
C ALA A 48 -5.45 3.92 -3.69
N SER A 49 -4.61 2.93 -3.98
CA SER A 49 -4.64 1.61 -3.33
C SER A 49 -4.43 1.68 -1.82
N THR A 50 -3.55 2.56 -1.35
CA THR A 50 -3.28 2.76 0.09
C THR A 50 -4.50 3.34 0.80
N LEU A 51 -5.18 4.31 0.20
CA LEU A 51 -6.44 4.85 0.73
C LEU A 51 -7.55 3.78 0.78
N VAL A 52 -7.67 2.97 -0.29
CA VAL A 52 -8.62 1.85 -0.31
C VAL A 52 -8.31 0.85 0.81
N ALA A 53 -7.05 0.48 1.00
CA ALA A 53 -6.64 -0.43 2.06
C ALA A 53 -6.94 0.12 3.46
N LEU A 54 -6.71 1.42 3.67
CA LEU A 54 -7.04 2.09 4.93
C LEU A 54 -8.54 2.09 5.21
N VAL A 55 -9.36 2.45 4.23
CA VAL A 55 -10.84 2.47 4.37
C VAL A 55 -11.37 1.06 4.64
N VAL A 56 -10.91 0.07 3.89
CA VAL A 56 -11.33 -1.34 4.08
C VAL A 56 -10.89 -1.86 5.44
N GLY A 57 -9.64 -1.58 5.86
CA GLY A 57 -9.13 -1.91 7.19
C GLY A 57 -9.98 -1.29 8.30
N TYR A 58 -10.32 0.00 8.16
CA TYR A 58 -11.18 0.71 9.11
C TYR A 58 -12.57 0.09 9.20
N MET A 59 -13.21 -0.19 8.05
CA MET A 59 -14.54 -0.81 8.01
C MET A 59 -14.55 -2.18 8.70
N ARG A 60 -13.53 -3.01 8.45
CA ARG A 60 -13.38 -4.32 9.11
C ARG A 60 -13.16 -4.18 10.61
N LYS A 61 -12.30 -3.25 11.04
CA LYS A 61 -12.04 -2.99 12.45
C LYS A 61 -13.29 -2.50 13.18
N ARG A 62 -14.10 -1.67 12.52
CA ARG A 62 -15.38 -1.19 13.05
C ARG A 62 -16.43 -2.29 13.16
N ALA A 63 -16.49 -3.21 12.20
CA ALA A 63 -17.43 -4.34 12.25
C ALA A 63 -17.18 -5.25 13.46
N GLN A 64 -15.92 -5.42 13.88
CA GLN A 64 -15.56 -6.20 15.07
C GLN A 64 -15.98 -5.59 16.41
N ALA A 65 -16.39 -4.31 16.45
CA ALA A 65 -16.82 -3.68 17.71
C ALA A 65 -18.19 -4.17 18.22
N GLY A 66 -18.94 -4.91 17.39
CA GLY A 66 -20.27 -5.43 17.72
C GLY A 66 -20.34 -6.92 18.07
N GLU A 67 -19.23 -7.65 17.95
CA GLU A 67 -19.15 -9.10 18.19
C GLU A 67 -17.92 -9.41 19.05
N GLU A 68 -17.85 -10.58 19.68
CA GLU A 68 -16.62 -11.09 20.31
C GLU A 68 -15.82 -11.91 19.28
N PRO A 69 -14.93 -11.30 18.48
CA PRO A 69 -14.15 -12.04 17.49
C PRO A 69 -13.20 -13.02 18.19
N SER A 70 -12.89 -14.11 17.50
CA SER A 70 -11.79 -14.97 17.93
C SER A 70 -10.47 -14.17 18.02
N VAL A 71 -9.56 -14.56 18.92
CA VAL A 71 -8.25 -13.90 19.09
C VAL A 71 -7.49 -13.81 17.76
N VAL A 72 -7.52 -14.89 16.96
CA VAL A 72 -6.86 -14.95 15.66
C VAL A 72 -7.43 -13.93 14.68
N GLU A 73 -8.75 -13.80 14.64
CA GLU A 73 -9.43 -12.85 13.77
C GLU A 73 -9.21 -11.40 14.21
N TYR A 74 -9.23 -11.14 15.52
CA TYR A 74 -8.91 -9.83 16.09
C TYR A 74 -7.49 -9.39 15.70
N VAL A 75 -6.50 -10.28 15.87
CA VAL A 75 -5.11 -10.01 15.49
C VAL A 75 -4.99 -9.78 13.99
N ARG A 76 -5.63 -10.60 13.15
CA ARG A 76 -5.59 -10.47 11.69
C ARG A 76 -6.16 -9.14 11.20
N VAL A 77 -7.33 -8.73 11.72
CA VAL A 77 -7.96 -7.46 11.34
C VAL A 77 -7.17 -6.27 11.88
N SER A 78 -6.68 -6.36 13.12
CA SER A 78 -5.86 -5.30 13.72
C SER A 78 -4.55 -5.12 12.95
N PHE A 79 -3.86 -6.20 12.60
CA PHE A 79 -2.63 -6.14 11.81
C PHE A 79 -2.86 -5.49 10.44
N ALA A 80 -3.94 -5.87 9.74
CA ALA A 80 -4.28 -5.26 8.46
C ALA A 80 -4.60 -3.76 8.58
N PHE A 81 -5.38 -3.38 9.60
CA PHE A 81 -5.76 -1.99 9.83
C PHE A 81 -4.56 -1.12 10.22
N TYR A 82 -3.82 -1.50 11.28
CA TYR A 82 -2.67 -0.73 11.73
C TYR A 82 -1.52 -0.77 10.70
N GLY A 83 -1.36 -1.88 9.99
CA GLY A 83 -0.45 -1.97 8.84
C GLY A 83 -0.80 -0.96 7.74
N ALA A 84 -2.09 -0.81 7.41
CA ALA A 84 -2.55 0.19 6.45
C ALA A 84 -2.38 1.63 6.96
N VAL A 85 -2.55 1.88 8.27
CA VAL A 85 -2.28 3.20 8.89
C VAL A 85 -0.80 3.55 8.78
N VAL A 86 0.08 2.65 9.20
CA VAL A 86 1.53 2.84 9.11
C VAL A 86 1.94 3.05 7.65
N LEU A 87 1.48 2.18 6.74
CA LEU A 87 1.74 2.32 5.31
C LEU A 87 1.29 3.68 4.79
N ALA A 88 0.07 4.14 5.11
CA ALA A 88 -0.43 5.42 4.65
C ALA A 88 0.43 6.58 5.15
N MET A 89 0.78 6.60 6.44
CA MET A 89 1.66 7.63 6.99
C MET A 89 3.01 7.64 6.29
N LEU A 90 3.64 6.46 6.16
CA LEU A 90 4.98 6.33 5.60
C LEU A 90 5.04 6.65 4.10
N PHE A 91 4.07 6.15 3.34
CA PHE A 91 3.96 6.36 1.90
C PHE A 91 3.63 7.81 1.57
N PHE A 92 2.59 8.40 2.17
CA PHE A 92 2.22 9.78 1.85
C PHE A 92 3.25 10.79 2.35
N TRP A 93 3.92 10.52 3.48
CA TRP A 93 5.08 11.30 3.88
C TRP A 93 6.12 11.30 2.76
N GLY A 94 6.68 10.13 2.41
CA GLY A 94 7.73 10.03 1.39
C GLY A 94 7.30 10.57 0.03
N TRP A 95 6.08 10.29 -0.41
CA TRP A 95 5.62 10.69 -1.74
C TRP A 95 5.37 12.20 -1.84
N ILE A 96 4.82 12.84 -0.81
CA ILE A 96 4.69 14.32 -0.78
C ILE A 96 6.06 14.99 -0.89
N TRP A 97 7.09 14.41 -0.26
CA TRP A 97 8.47 14.89 -0.41
C TRP A 97 8.97 14.82 -1.84
N THR A 98 8.71 13.72 -2.56
CA THR A 98 9.10 13.61 -3.99
C THR A 98 8.41 14.65 -4.88
N LEU A 99 7.23 15.14 -4.47
CA LEU A 99 6.52 16.20 -5.18
C LEU A 99 7.03 17.61 -4.83
N ASN A 100 7.86 17.75 -3.78
CA ASN A 100 8.42 19.03 -3.34
C ASN A 100 9.90 18.89 -2.93
N PRO A 101 10.80 18.57 -3.86
CA PRO A 101 12.20 18.25 -3.57
C PRO A 101 12.99 19.42 -2.94
N ASP A 102 12.56 20.67 -3.16
CA ASP A 102 13.20 21.87 -2.60
C ASP A 102 12.96 22.05 -1.10
N SER A 103 12.08 21.24 -0.49
CA SER A 103 11.68 21.39 0.91
C SER A 103 12.67 20.79 1.92
N GLU A 104 13.76 20.15 1.48
CA GLU A 104 14.68 19.40 2.34
C GLU A 104 16.17 19.77 2.15
N SER A 105 16.94 19.74 3.25
CA SER A 105 18.40 19.96 3.26
C SER A 105 19.12 18.96 4.18
N GLY A 106 20.20 18.32 3.74
CA GLY A 106 21.12 17.54 4.60
C GLY A 106 20.87 16.02 4.64
N GLU A 107 21.02 15.40 5.82
CA GLU A 107 20.97 13.93 6.08
C GLU A 107 19.66 13.24 5.68
N ALA A 108 18.59 14.02 5.48
CA ALA A 108 17.31 13.49 5.04
C ALA A 108 17.40 12.84 3.64
N VAL A 109 18.21 13.40 2.73
CA VAL A 109 18.36 12.92 1.34
C VAL A 109 18.86 11.47 1.26
N THR A 110 19.79 11.05 2.11
CA THR A 110 20.38 9.69 2.07
C THR A 110 19.49 8.63 2.72
N SER A 111 18.60 9.01 3.65
CA SER A 111 17.68 8.06 4.30
C SER A 111 16.65 7.46 3.34
N HIS A 112 16.36 8.17 2.24
CA HIS A 112 15.38 7.77 1.22
C HIS A 112 15.75 6.50 0.44
N VAL A 113 17.04 6.29 0.18
CA VAL A 113 17.53 5.15 -0.60
C VAL A 113 17.18 3.81 0.06
N VAL A 114 17.11 3.78 1.39
CA VAL A 114 16.78 2.56 2.15
C VAL A 114 15.30 2.51 2.52
N TYR A 115 14.69 3.67 2.79
CA TYR A 115 13.32 3.75 3.27
C TYR A 115 12.26 3.44 2.20
N PHE A 116 12.41 3.97 0.99
CA PHE A 116 11.43 3.78 -0.10
C PHE A 116 11.20 2.30 -0.45
N PRO A 117 12.25 1.48 -0.67
CA PRO A 117 12.07 0.05 -0.93
C PRO A 117 11.32 -0.71 0.17
N ILE A 118 11.48 -0.30 1.44
CA ILE A 118 10.75 -0.91 2.57
C ILE A 118 9.27 -0.54 2.51
N VAL A 119 8.95 0.72 2.21
CA VAL A 119 7.58 1.19 2.02
C VAL A 119 6.92 0.47 0.84
N ASP A 120 7.63 0.30 -0.27
CA ASP A 120 7.15 -0.42 -1.45
C ASP A 120 6.86 -1.90 -1.13
N ALA A 121 7.76 -2.56 -0.40
CA ALA A 121 7.55 -3.93 0.05
C ALA A 121 6.35 -4.05 1.00
N LEU A 122 6.20 -3.11 1.95
CA LEU A 122 5.06 -3.05 2.85
C LEU A 122 3.75 -2.82 2.08
N PHE A 123 3.77 -1.92 1.09
CA PHE A 123 2.65 -1.68 0.20
C PHE A 123 2.20 -2.97 -0.47
N VAL A 124 3.12 -3.72 -1.07
CA VAL A 124 2.81 -4.99 -1.75
C VAL A 124 2.10 -5.96 -0.80
N VAL A 125 2.61 -6.12 0.42
CA VAL A 125 2.02 -7.03 1.42
C VAL A 125 0.60 -6.59 1.80
N VAL A 126 0.41 -5.32 2.15
CA VAL A 126 -0.88 -4.78 2.59
C VAL A 126 -1.91 -4.79 1.45
N ALA A 127 -1.50 -4.38 0.25
CA ALA A 127 -2.37 -4.36 -0.92
C ALA A 127 -2.77 -5.78 -1.36
N LEU A 128 -1.85 -6.75 -1.37
CA LEU A 128 -2.18 -8.15 -1.66
C LEU A 128 -3.13 -8.74 -0.61
N ALA A 129 -2.85 -8.53 0.68
CA ALA A 129 -3.69 -9.04 1.77
C ALA A 129 -5.11 -8.47 1.71
N THR A 130 -5.23 -7.17 1.44
CA THR A 130 -6.52 -6.48 1.34
C THR A 130 -7.26 -6.85 0.06
N GLY A 131 -6.57 -6.89 -1.08
CA GLY A 131 -7.14 -7.25 -2.37
C GLY A 131 -7.67 -8.68 -2.38
N ARG A 132 -6.90 -9.63 -1.84
CA ARG A 132 -7.33 -11.03 -1.65
C ARG A 132 -8.60 -11.13 -0.80
N TYR A 133 -8.66 -10.38 0.30
CA TYR A 133 -9.85 -10.35 1.16
C TYR A 133 -11.08 -9.84 0.42
N LEU A 134 -10.97 -8.70 -0.29
CA LEU A 134 -12.09 -8.14 -1.06
C LEU A 134 -12.54 -9.08 -2.19
N TRP A 135 -11.60 -9.79 -2.82
CA TRP A 135 -11.89 -10.77 -3.86
C TRP A 135 -12.71 -11.94 -3.31
N SER A 136 -12.27 -12.57 -2.22
CA SER A 136 -13.02 -13.68 -1.60
C SER A 136 -14.40 -13.25 -1.10
N GLU A 137 -14.51 -12.03 -0.58
CA GLU A 137 -15.75 -11.41 -0.13
C GLU A 137 -16.74 -11.08 -1.26
N ALA A 138 -16.28 -11.08 -2.50
CA ALA A 138 -17.11 -10.89 -3.68
C ALA A 138 -17.49 -12.22 -4.35
N GLU A 139 -16.85 -13.33 -4.02
CA GLU A 139 -17.22 -14.67 -4.52
C GLU A 139 -18.22 -15.38 -3.60
N GLY A 140 -18.22 -15.04 -2.30
CA GLY A 140 -19.09 -15.64 -1.29
C GLY A 140 -20.43 -14.93 -1.03
N SER A 141 -20.76 -13.88 -1.82
CA SER A 141 -21.97 -13.06 -1.69
C SER A 141 -22.86 -13.17 -2.91
#